data_AF-A0A2V9PB60-F1
#
_entry.id   AF-A0A2V9PB60-F1
#
_cell.length_a   1.000
_cell.length_b   1.000
_cell.length_c   1.000
_cell.angle_alpha   90.00
_cell.angle_beta   90.00
_cell.angle_gamma   90.00
#
_symmetry.space_group_name_H-M   'P 1'
#
loop_
_entity.id
_entity.type
_entity.pdbx_description
1 polymer ?
#
loop_
_entity_poly.entity_id
_entity_poly.type
_entity_poly.pdbx_seq_one_letter_code
_entity_poly.pdbx_strand_id
1 'polypeptide(L)'
;MIAAVQAGAAAVLASEYSSVRERWEEISRQLPQLPSQLKGSAEEGLGAGYNLVVVSQAAAPTLENVPEGTTVRLAAPTTTSENSYTWNAIGILRGIDPALEHAAVLFSAHLDHLGIGEPVKGDNIYNGADDDASGTTAVLELARVLGAGPRPRRTVIFALFGSEETGGLGSSYFREHPPIPLKDIAANLEFEMIGRPDPALKPNTVWLSGWKRSNLGPVLASHGAHLAGDPHPDQNFFARSDNYVLAKKGVVAQTVSSFGLHSDYHQPSDDLAHIDFKHMTWAIESLLRPVEWLVNSDFKPKWNKNGKP
;
A
#
# COMPACT_ATOMS: atom_id res chain seq x y z
N MET A 1 -19.70 -6.27 12.32
CA MET A 1 -19.06 -5.49 11.23
C MET A 1 -18.22 -6.37 10.32
N ILE A 2 -17.05 -6.87 10.74
CA ILE A 2 -16.12 -7.67 9.89
C ILE A 2 -16.81 -8.81 9.13
N ALA A 3 -17.63 -9.62 9.81
CA ALA A 3 -18.34 -10.72 9.16
C ALA A 3 -19.32 -10.27 8.07
N ALA A 4 -19.99 -9.13 8.26
CA ALA A 4 -20.92 -8.58 7.27
C ALA A 4 -20.17 -8.06 6.03
N VAL A 5 -19.02 -7.41 6.24
CA VAL A 5 -18.14 -6.95 5.15
C VAL A 5 -17.62 -8.15 4.35
N GLN A 6 -17.15 -9.20 5.03
CA GLN A 6 -16.70 -10.44 4.39
C GLN A 6 -17.82 -11.15 3.62
N ALA A 7 -19.08 -10.98 4.03
CA ALA A 7 -20.25 -11.51 3.35
C ALA A 7 -20.72 -10.65 2.15
N GLY A 8 -20.00 -9.56 1.82
CA GLY A 8 -20.30 -8.70 0.68
C GLY A 8 -21.35 -7.61 0.97
N ALA A 9 -21.54 -7.23 2.23
CA ALA A 9 -22.44 -6.13 2.58
C ALA A 9 -21.95 -4.81 1.96
N ALA A 10 -22.82 -4.15 1.19
CA ALA A 10 -22.53 -2.82 0.63
C ALA A 10 -22.46 -1.73 1.70
N ALA A 11 -23.16 -1.90 2.83
CA ALA A 11 -23.12 -1.01 3.98
C ALA A 11 -23.39 -1.78 5.28
N VAL A 12 -22.86 -1.29 6.40
CA VAL A 12 -23.12 -1.77 7.75
C VAL A 12 -23.76 -0.62 8.53
N LEU A 13 -24.97 -0.84 9.05
CA LEU A 13 -25.59 0.05 10.03
C LEU A 13 -25.07 -0.32 11.42
N ALA A 14 -24.58 0.65 12.17
CA ALA A 14 -24.09 0.45 13.53
C ALA A 14 -24.68 1.49 14.48
N SER A 15 -25.06 1.06 15.68
CA SER A 15 -25.47 1.99 16.74
C SER A 15 -24.30 2.88 17.17
N GLU A 16 -24.57 4.13 17.52
CA GLU A 16 -23.56 5.06 18.05
C GLU A 16 -22.89 4.50 19.32
N TYR A 17 -21.60 4.79 19.44
CA TYR A 17 -20.75 4.41 20.57
C TYR A 17 -20.06 5.67 21.13
N SER A 18 -19.50 5.57 22.34
CA SER A 18 -19.04 6.71 23.13
C SER A 18 -18.15 7.69 22.36
N SER A 19 -17.13 7.20 21.65
CA SER A 19 -16.20 8.06 20.90
C SER A 19 -16.84 8.79 19.72
N VAL A 20 -17.84 8.20 19.06
CA VAL A 20 -18.60 8.90 17.99
C VAL A 20 -19.60 9.88 18.60
N ARG A 21 -20.21 9.53 19.73
CA ARG A 21 -21.17 10.40 20.41
C ARG A 21 -20.53 11.67 20.94
N GLU A 22 -19.31 11.59 21.46
CA GLU A 22 -18.52 12.75 21.90
C GLU A 22 -18.28 13.76 20.78
N ARG A 23 -18.22 13.30 19.52
CA ARG A 23 -17.98 14.13 18.33
C ARG A 23 -19.20 14.26 17.42
N TRP A 24 -20.39 13.86 17.89
CA TRP A 24 -21.58 13.74 17.04
C TRP A 24 -21.94 15.06 16.33
N GLU A 25 -21.93 16.17 17.08
CA GLU A 25 -22.23 17.48 16.51
C GLU A 25 -21.14 17.97 15.54
N GLU A 26 -19.88 17.64 15.80
CA GLU A 26 -18.75 18.01 14.94
C GLU A 26 -18.86 17.25 13.60
N ILE A 27 -19.00 15.93 13.67
CA ILE A 27 -19.11 15.04 12.52
C ILE A 27 -20.34 15.40 11.68
N SER A 28 -21.49 15.63 12.31
CA SER A 28 -22.74 15.92 11.60
C SER A 28 -22.78 17.30 10.91
N ARG A 29 -21.86 18.22 11.24
CA ARG A 29 -21.70 19.50 10.53
C ARG A 29 -20.84 19.37 9.28
N GLN A 30 -20.06 18.30 9.15
CA GLN A 30 -19.25 18.04 7.97
C GLN A 30 -20.07 17.28 6.93
N LEU A 31 -20.04 17.75 5.69
CA LEU A 31 -20.64 16.98 4.58
C LEU A 31 -19.80 15.70 4.37
N PRO A 32 -20.43 14.54 4.15
CA PRO A 32 -19.73 13.34 3.72
C PRO A 32 -18.88 13.63 2.48
N GLN A 33 -17.60 13.29 2.57
CA GLN A 33 -16.71 13.30 1.42
C GLN A 33 -16.90 12.01 0.62
N LEU A 34 -17.04 12.15 -0.70
CA LEU A 34 -16.99 11.01 -1.60
C LEU A 34 -15.54 10.56 -1.75
N PRO A 35 -15.27 9.24 -1.81
CA PRO A 35 -13.90 8.76 -2.02
C PRO A 35 -13.38 9.23 -3.38
N SER A 36 -12.07 9.47 -3.43
CA SER A 36 -11.37 9.73 -4.67
C SER A 36 -11.47 8.51 -5.60
N GLN A 37 -11.69 8.76 -6.89
CA GLN A 37 -11.81 7.70 -7.89
C GLN A 37 -11.11 8.11 -9.17
N LEU A 38 -10.54 7.13 -9.87
CA LEU A 38 -10.02 7.33 -11.21
C LEU A 38 -11.17 7.62 -12.18
N LYS A 39 -11.04 8.69 -12.97
CA LYS A 39 -12.03 9.02 -14.00
C LYS A 39 -12.23 7.84 -14.96
N GLY A 40 -13.47 7.38 -15.09
CA GLY A 40 -13.84 6.27 -15.97
C GLY A 40 -13.59 4.88 -15.37
N SER A 41 -13.24 4.78 -14.08
CA SER A 41 -13.31 3.49 -13.38
C SER A 41 -14.77 3.06 -13.21
N ALA A 42 -14.99 1.74 -13.21
CA ALA A 42 -16.31 1.14 -13.00
C ALA A 42 -16.72 1.08 -11.51
N GLU A 43 -15.93 1.68 -10.61
CA GLU A 43 -16.26 1.74 -9.17
C GLU A 43 -17.31 2.83 -8.92
N GLU A 44 -18.53 2.61 -9.40
CA GLU A 44 -19.67 3.45 -9.06
C GLU A 44 -20.03 3.28 -7.56
N GLY A 45 -20.13 4.38 -6.81
CA GLY A 45 -20.61 4.39 -5.42
C GLY A 45 -19.60 4.94 -4.41
N LEU A 46 -19.81 4.64 -3.12
CA LEU A 46 -18.98 5.11 -2.00
C LEU A 46 -17.63 4.38 -1.87
N GLY A 47 -17.06 3.89 -2.99
CA GLY A 47 -15.71 3.30 -3.06
C GLY A 47 -15.61 1.80 -2.74
N ALA A 48 -14.42 1.24 -3.00
CA ALA A 48 -14.08 -0.16 -2.71
C ALA A 48 -13.81 -0.36 -1.21
N GLY A 49 -14.85 -0.72 -0.46
CA GLY A 49 -14.78 -0.98 0.97
C GLY A 49 -16.14 -1.38 1.54
N TYR A 50 -16.37 -1.02 2.80
CA TYR A 50 -17.69 -1.11 3.42
C TYR A 50 -18.14 0.28 3.87
N ASN A 51 -19.42 0.58 3.66
CA ASN A 51 -20.00 1.84 4.10
C ASN A 51 -20.50 1.72 5.53
N LEU A 52 -19.90 2.44 6.48
CA LEU A 52 -20.41 2.49 7.84
C LEU A 52 -21.40 3.63 7.98
N VAL A 53 -22.64 3.30 8.33
CA VAL A 53 -23.66 4.29 8.69
C VAL A 53 -23.92 4.16 10.18
N VAL A 54 -23.45 5.15 10.94
CA VAL A 54 -23.71 5.20 12.38
C VAL A 54 -25.07 5.83 12.64
N VAL A 55 -25.91 5.16 13.41
CA VAL A 55 -27.27 5.59 13.76
C VAL A 55 -27.37 5.84 15.25
N SER A 56 -28.24 6.76 15.67
CA SER A 56 -28.42 7.05 17.09
C SER A 56 -28.92 5.83 17.87
N GLN A 57 -28.63 5.75 19.17
CA GLN A 57 -29.14 4.66 20.02
C GLN A 57 -30.67 4.59 20.02
N ALA A 58 -31.35 5.71 19.79
CA ALA A 58 -32.80 5.76 19.68
C ALA A 58 -33.32 5.14 18.36
N ALA A 59 -32.55 5.22 17.28
CA ALA A 59 -32.93 4.67 15.98
C ALA A 59 -32.55 3.19 15.82
N ALA A 60 -31.50 2.73 16.51
CA ALA A 60 -30.98 1.37 16.38
C ALA A 60 -32.03 0.26 16.60
N PRO A 61 -32.86 0.27 17.67
CA PRO A 61 -33.86 -0.79 17.87
C PRO A 61 -34.90 -0.86 16.75
N THR A 62 -35.27 0.29 16.18
CA THR A 62 -36.19 0.34 15.05
C THR A 62 -35.57 -0.32 13.83
N LEU A 63 -34.29 -0.03 13.55
CA LEU A 63 -33.56 -0.56 12.40
C LEU A 63 -33.25 -2.06 12.52
N GLU A 64 -32.97 -2.55 13.72
CA GLU A 64 -32.75 -3.98 13.99
C GLU A 64 -33.99 -4.85 13.76
N ASN A 65 -35.19 -4.27 13.92
CA ASN A 65 -36.46 -4.96 13.75
C ASN A 65 -37.08 -4.77 12.35
N VAL A 66 -36.34 -4.17 11.42
CA VAL A 66 -36.80 -4.01 10.04
C VAL A 66 -36.81 -5.38 9.34
N PRO A 67 -37.92 -5.78 8.68
CA PRO A 67 -37.97 -7.04 7.96
C PRO A 67 -36.89 -7.15 6.89
N GLU A 68 -36.34 -8.35 6.72
CA GLU A 68 -35.40 -8.65 5.65
C GLU A 68 -36.00 -8.30 4.27
N GLY A 69 -35.20 -7.73 3.38
CA GLY A 69 -35.64 -7.24 2.07
C GLY A 69 -36.25 -5.83 2.09
N THR A 70 -36.39 -5.18 3.25
CA THR A 70 -36.81 -3.79 3.31
C THR A 70 -35.79 -2.88 2.64
N THR A 71 -36.26 -2.02 1.74
CA THR A 71 -35.41 -1.00 1.11
C THR A 71 -35.28 0.21 2.02
N VAL A 72 -34.07 0.48 2.50
CA VAL A 72 -33.72 1.71 3.21
C VAL A 72 -33.14 2.71 2.21
N ARG A 73 -33.66 3.94 2.21
CA ARG A 73 -33.10 5.05 1.42
C ARG A 73 -32.48 6.08 2.35
N LEU A 74 -31.19 6.34 2.16
CA LEU A 74 -30.46 7.40 2.84
C LEU A 74 -30.13 8.48 1.82
N ALA A 75 -30.45 9.73 2.15
CA ALA A 75 -30.13 10.89 1.34
C ALA A 75 -29.42 11.91 2.22
N ALA A 76 -28.22 12.32 1.82
CA ALA A 76 -27.46 13.35 2.47
C ALA A 76 -26.81 14.24 1.40
N PRO A 77 -26.70 15.56 1.63
CA PRO A 77 -25.83 16.39 0.81
C PRO A 77 -24.38 15.88 0.97
N THR A 78 -23.62 15.84 -0.12
CA THR A 78 -22.19 15.47 -0.11
C THR A 78 -21.35 16.66 -0.56
N THR A 79 -20.04 16.60 -0.33
CA THR A 79 -19.13 17.55 -0.98
C THR A 79 -19.22 17.41 -2.50
N THR A 80 -18.93 18.50 -3.22
CA THR A 80 -18.72 18.45 -4.67
C THR A 80 -17.40 17.75 -4.96
N SER A 81 -17.41 16.78 -5.87
CA SER A 81 -16.17 16.19 -6.37
C SER A 81 -15.46 17.22 -7.24
N GLU A 82 -14.21 17.52 -6.89
CA GLU A 82 -13.30 18.31 -7.72
C GLU A 82 -12.39 17.38 -8.51
N ASN A 83 -12.16 17.70 -9.77
CA ASN A 83 -11.18 16.96 -10.57
C ASN A 83 -9.77 17.37 -10.16
N SER A 84 -8.94 16.39 -9.84
CA SER A 84 -7.50 16.55 -9.66
C SER A 84 -6.73 15.57 -10.56
N TYR A 85 -5.42 15.71 -10.58
CA TYR A 85 -4.51 14.87 -11.36
C TYR A 85 -3.46 14.25 -10.45
N THR A 86 -3.12 13.01 -10.76
CA THR A 86 -2.00 12.27 -10.16
C THR A 86 -1.21 11.60 -11.26
N TRP A 87 0.01 11.16 -10.96
CA TRP A 87 0.90 10.54 -11.94
C TRP A 87 1.64 9.37 -11.33
N ASN A 88 1.79 8.32 -12.12
CA ASN A 88 2.80 7.30 -11.89
C ASN A 88 4.07 7.69 -12.65
N ALA A 89 5.23 7.63 -12.00
CA ALA A 89 6.53 7.73 -12.68
C ALA A 89 7.06 6.31 -12.93
N ILE A 90 7.28 5.95 -14.19
CA ILE A 90 7.69 4.58 -14.56
C ILE A 90 8.97 4.61 -15.40
N GLY A 91 10.01 3.94 -14.90
CA GLY A 91 11.26 3.65 -15.61
C GLY A 91 11.34 2.17 -15.99
N ILE A 92 11.87 1.86 -17.18
CA ILE A 92 12.02 0.47 -17.65
C ILE A 92 13.45 0.22 -18.12
N LEU A 93 14.16 -0.66 -17.42
CA LEU A 93 15.45 -1.19 -17.85
C LEU A 93 15.23 -2.53 -18.56
N ARG A 94 15.41 -2.54 -19.88
CA ARG A 94 15.15 -3.74 -20.69
C ARG A 94 16.18 -4.83 -20.43
N GLY A 95 15.70 -6.06 -20.27
CA GLY A 95 16.55 -7.25 -20.14
C GLY A 95 17.36 -7.53 -21.42
N ILE A 96 18.32 -8.44 -21.33
CA ILE A 96 19.16 -8.88 -22.47
C ILE A 96 19.04 -10.35 -22.81
N ASP A 97 18.41 -11.17 -21.96
CA ASP A 97 18.26 -12.59 -22.21
C ASP A 97 16.97 -12.83 -23.02
N PRO A 98 17.04 -13.31 -24.27
CA PRO A 98 15.85 -13.52 -25.11
C PRO A 98 14.81 -14.46 -24.48
N ALA A 99 15.22 -15.34 -23.58
CA ALA A 99 14.32 -16.25 -22.88
C ALA A 99 13.62 -15.58 -21.67
N LEU A 100 14.12 -14.46 -21.17
CA LEU A 100 13.63 -13.83 -19.93
C LEU A 100 13.28 -12.34 -20.05
N GLU A 101 13.68 -11.65 -21.12
CA GLU A 101 13.48 -10.21 -21.27
C GLU A 101 12.00 -9.80 -21.33
N HIS A 102 11.11 -10.73 -21.67
CA HIS A 102 9.65 -10.55 -21.64
C HIS A 102 9.08 -10.55 -20.20
N ALA A 103 9.77 -11.18 -19.25
CA ALA A 103 9.36 -11.25 -17.86
C ALA A 103 10.04 -10.13 -17.05
N ALA A 104 9.28 -9.41 -16.23
CA ALA A 104 9.80 -8.30 -15.45
C ALA A 104 9.81 -8.55 -13.94
N VAL A 105 10.78 -7.96 -13.26
CA VAL A 105 10.73 -7.71 -11.82
C VAL A 105 10.31 -6.25 -11.63
N LEU A 106 9.29 -6.02 -10.80
CA LEU A 106 8.77 -4.70 -10.49
C LEU A 106 9.27 -4.24 -9.12
N PHE A 107 10.00 -3.14 -9.08
CA PHE A 107 10.30 -2.39 -7.86
C PHE A 107 9.34 -1.21 -7.77
N SER A 108 8.57 -1.12 -6.68
CA SER A 108 7.59 -0.05 -6.49
C SER A 108 7.71 0.64 -5.13
N ALA A 109 7.18 1.84 -5.05
CA ALA A 109 6.94 2.64 -3.86
C ALA A 109 5.87 3.68 -4.23
N HIS A 110 5.28 4.38 -3.25
CA HIS A 110 4.40 5.50 -3.56
C HIS A 110 5.16 6.84 -3.48
N LEU A 111 4.72 7.81 -4.28
CA LEU A 111 5.36 9.11 -4.50
C LEU A 111 4.69 10.22 -3.70
N ASP A 112 3.42 10.04 -3.37
CA ASP A 112 2.63 11.03 -2.67
C ASP A 112 2.82 10.96 -1.15
N HIS A 113 2.21 11.92 -0.47
CA HIS A 113 1.83 11.79 0.91
C HIS A 113 0.61 12.70 1.13
N LEU A 114 0.23 12.96 2.38
CA LEU A 114 -0.96 13.72 2.75
C LEU A 114 -0.90 15.22 2.42
N GLY A 115 0.30 15.78 2.19
CA GLY A 115 0.46 17.18 1.77
C GLY A 115 0.14 18.19 2.90
N ILE A 116 -0.85 19.07 2.69
CA ILE A 116 -1.26 20.07 3.69
C ILE A 116 -2.52 19.59 4.39
N GLY A 117 -2.43 19.38 5.71
CA GLY A 117 -3.52 18.85 6.53
C GLY A 117 -3.83 19.69 7.78
N GLU A 118 -4.49 19.08 8.75
CA GLU A 118 -4.78 19.73 10.04
C GLU A 118 -3.48 20.01 10.81
N PRO A 119 -3.32 21.21 11.40
CA PRO A 119 -2.09 21.54 12.11
C PRO A 119 -1.90 20.72 13.39
N VAL A 120 -0.72 20.12 13.55
CA VAL A 120 -0.27 19.45 14.77
C VAL A 120 0.90 20.24 15.35
N LYS A 121 0.72 20.76 16.57
CA LYS A 121 1.72 21.63 17.23
C LYS A 121 2.15 22.85 16.38
N GLY A 122 1.27 23.32 15.51
CA GLY A 122 1.50 24.49 14.65
C GLY A 122 2.12 24.20 13.29
N ASP A 123 2.48 22.94 13.01
CA ASP A 123 2.89 22.50 11.67
C ASP A 123 1.73 21.81 10.98
N ASN A 124 1.47 22.16 9.72
CA ASN A 124 0.39 21.60 8.91
C ASN A 124 0.88 20.91 7.63
N ILE A 125 2.20 20.74 7.49
CA ILE A 125 2.83 20.06 6.35
C ILE A 125 3.14 18.63 6.77
N TYR A 126 2.50 17.68 6.11
CA TYR A 126 2.72 16.25 6.25
C TYR A 126 3.75 15.87 5.19
N ASN A 127 5.01 15.78 5.60
CA ASN A 127 6.15 15.64 4.68
C ASN A 127 6.30 14.21 4.12
N GLY A 128 5.95 13.19 4.90
CA GLY A 128 6.04 11.80 4.46
C GLY A 128 7.49 11.32 4.30
N ALA A 129 8.37 11.72 5.23
CA ALA A 129 9.78 11.41 5.12
C ALA A 129 10.04 9.90 5.20
N ASP A 130 9.33 9.20 6.09
CA ASP A 130 9.35 7.75 6.13
C ASP A 130 8.29 7.19 5.18
N ASP A 131 7.10 7.83 5.11
CA ASP A 131 5.94 7.41 4.31
C ASP A 131 5.59 8.38 3.16
N ASP A 132 6.08 8.20 1.94
CA ASP A 132 7.01 7.15 1.54
C ASP A 132 8.20 7.68 0.73
N ALA A 133 8.72 8.84 1.13
CA ALA A 133 9.98 9.33 0.58
C ALA A 133 11.13 8.33 0.78
N SER A 134 11.09 7.53 1.87
CA SER A 134 12.07 6.47 2.13
C SER A 134 11.99 5.31 1.12
N GLY A 135 10.79 4.79 0.82
CA GLY A 135 10.58 3.76 -0.19
C GLY A 135 10.84 4.27 -1.61
N THR A 136 10.41 5.50 -1.93
CA THR A 136 10.75 6.18 -3.19
C THR A 136 12.26 6.28 -3.37
N THR A 137 13.00 6.62 -2.30
CA THR A 137 14.48 6.68 -2.33
C THR A 137 15.07 5.30 -2.63
N ALA A 138 14.55 4.23 -2.04
CA ALA A 138 14.96 2.86 -2.36
C ALA A 138 14.81 2.54 -3.85
N VAL A 139 13.64 2.81 -4.44
CA VAL A 139 13.38 2.51 -5.86
C VAL A 139 14.31 3.31 -6.78
N LEU A 140 14.55 4.60 -6.47
CA LEU A 140 15.48 5.44 -7.24
C LEU A 140 16.92 4.95 -7.13
N GLU A 141 17.38 4.53 -5.95
CA GLU A 141 18.74 3.99 -5.78
C GLU A 141 18.91 2.63 -6.47
N LEU A 142 17.89 1.75 -6.42
CA LEU A 142 17.91 0.51 -7.20
C LEU A 142 17.97 0.79 -8.70
N ALA A 143 17.23 1.79 -9.19
CA ALA A 143 17.29 2.21 -10.59
C ALA A 143 18.68 2.74 -10.97
N ARG A 144 19.30 3.54 -10.10
CA ARG A 144 20.65 4.08 -10.30
C ARG A 144 21.70 2.96 -10.36
N VAL A 145 21.67 2.02 -9.41
CA VAL A 145 22.65 0.93 -9.33
C VAL A 145 22.47 -0.05 -10.49
N LEU A 146 21.26 -0.56 -10.74
CA LEU A 146 20.99 -1.51 -11.82
C LEU A 146 21.19 -0.89 -13.21
N GLY A 147 20.85 0.40 -13.37
CA GLY A 147 21.04 1.13 -14.63
C GLY A 147 22.50 1.43 -14.96
N ALA A 148 23.36 1.57 -13.95
CA ALA A 148 24.80 1.75 -14.13
C ALA A 148 25.57 0.41 -14.25
N GLY A 149 24.97 -0.69 -13.80
CA GLY A 149 25.55 -2.03 -13.85
C GLY A 149 25.38 -2.75 -15.20
N PRO A 150 25.82 -4.02 -15.29
CA PRO A 150 25.52 -4.87 -16.43
C PRO A 150 24.00 -4.99 -16.62
N ARG A 151 23.55 -4.97 -17.88
CA ARG A 151 22.13 -5.14 -18.17
C ARG A 151 21.62 -6.47 -17.62
N PRO A 152 20.51 -6.48 -16.88
CA PRO A 152 19.97 -7.70 -16.28
C PRO A 152 19.42 -8.66 -17.34
N ARG A 153 19.30 -9.94 -17.00
CA ARG A 153 18.65 -10.93 -17.88
C ARG A 153 17.17 -10.61 -18.09
N ARG A 154 16.46 -10.27 -17.01
CA ARG A 154 15.05 -9.85 -17.03
C ARG A 154 14.91 -8.36 -17.29
N THR A 155 13.74 -7.96 -17.78
CA THR A 155 13.35 -6.54 -17.72
C THR A 155 13.12 -6.15 -16.26
N VAL A 156 13.48 -4.92 -15.90
CA VAL A 156 13.20 -4.35 -14.57
C VAL A 156 12.32 -3.12 -14.77
N ILE A 157 11.23 -3.06 -14.03
CA ILE A 157 10.32 -1.93 -14.00
C ILE A 157 10.48 -1.25 -12.64
N PHE A 158 10.71 0.04 -12.66
CA PHE A 158 10.71 0.90 -11.48
C PHE A 158 9.46 1.77 -11.57
N ALA A 159 8.57 1.68 -10.59
CA ALA A 159 7.32 2.44 -10.57
C ALA A 159 7.18 3.21 -9.26
N LEU A 160 6.97 4.51 -9.35
CA LEU A 160 6.54 5.34 -8.22
C LEU A 160 5.07 5.65 -8.45
N PHE A 161 4.20 5.13 -7.60
CA PHE A 161 2.75 5.28 -7.72
C PHE A 161 2.29 6.59 -7.08
N GLY A 162 1.39 7.31 -7.74
CA GLY A 162 0.78 8.49 -7.15
C GLY A 162 -0.57 8.17 -6.51
N SER A 163 -0.94 8.93 -5.49
CA SER A 163 -2.22 8.83 -4.80
C SER A 163 -2.47 7.47 -4.13
N GLU A 164 -1.48 6.93 -3.42
CA GLU A 164 -1.64 5.80 -2.52
C GLU A 164 -2.54 6.19 -1.34
N GLU A 165 -2.23 7.31 -0.69
CA GLU A 165 -2.86 7.76 0.56
C GLU A 165 -4.35 8.07 0.43
N THR A 166 -4.80 8.26 -0.81
CA THR A 166 -6.19 8.57 -1.16
C THR A 166 -6.92 7.37 -1.77
N GLY A 167 -6.35 6.17 -1.66
CA GLY A 167 -6.98 4.89 -1.99
C GLY A 167 -6.27 4.04 -3.04
N GLY A 168 -4.94 4.13 -3.18
CA GLY A 168 -4.18 3.29 -4.11
C GLY A 168 -4.52 3.55 -5.58
N LEU A 169 -4.74 4.81 -5.96
CA LEU A 169 -5.23 5.16 -7.29
C LEU A 169 -4.15 4.91 -8.36
N GLY A 170 -2.89 5.24 -8.07
CA GLY A 170 -1.77 5.03 -8.97
C GLY A 170 -1.52 3.56 -9.28
N SER A 171 -1.41 2.72 -8.24
CA SER A 171 -1.26 1.27 -8.41
C SER A 171 -2.48 0.62 -9.06
N SER A 172 -3.69 1.11 -8.76
CA SER A 172 -4.91 0.66 -9.44
C SER A 172 -4.91 1.00 -10.92
N TYR A 173 -4.44 2.20 -11.30
CA TYR A 173 -4.28 2.56 -12.70
C TYR A 173 -3.22 1.68 -13.38
N PHE A 174 -2.08 1.45 -12.72
CA PHE A 174 -1.02 0.56 -13.23
C PHE A 174 -1.52 -0.87 -13.42
N ARG A 175 -2.33 -1.39 -12.49
CA ARG A 175 -2.92 -2.73 -12.58
C ARG A 175 -3.76 -2.91 -13.83
N GLU A 176 -4.55 -1.90 -14.21
CA GLU A 176 -5.42 -1.96 -15.39
C GLU A 176 -4.68 -1.58 -16.69
N HIS A 177 -3.62 -0.77 -16.59
CA HIS A 177 -2.84 -0.28 -17.73
C HIS A 177 -1.33 -0.55 -17.57
N PRO A 178 -0.90 -1.81 -17.32
CA PRO A 178 0.50 -2.09 -17.06
C PRO A 178 1.30 -1.99 -18.37
N PRO A 179 2.59 -1.60 -18.32
CA PRO A 179 3.44 -1.49 -19.51
C PRO A 179 3.77 -2.86 -20.14
N ILE A 180 3.51 -3.95 -19.43
CA ILE A 180 3.58 -5.34 -19.89
C ILE A 180 2.39 -6.12 -19.29
N PRO A 181 1.99 -7.29 -19.84
CA PRO A 181 0.92 -8.08 -19.22
C PRO A 181 1.25 -8.44 -17.76
N LEU A 182 0.29 -8.30 -16.82
CA LEU A 182 0.51 -8.60 -15.40
C LEU A 182 1.07 -10.01 -15.15
N LYS A 183 0.65 -11.01 -15.94
CA LYS A 183 1.15 -12.39 -15.85
C LYS A 183 2.66 -12.53 -16.10
N ASP A 184 3.24 -11.55 -16.79
CA ASP A 184 4.65 -11.48 -17.15
C ASP A 184 5.47 -10.67 -16.11
N ILE A 185 4.82 -10.05 -15.12
CA ILE A 185 5.49 -9.57 -13.91
C ILE A 185 5.80 -10.80 -13.04
N ALA A 186 7.07 -11.17 -12.96
CA ALA A 186 7.56 -12.33 -12.22
C ALA A 186 7.41 -12.14 -10.71
N ALA A 187 7.71 -10.95 -10.21
CA ALA A 187 7.61 -10.56 -8.81
C ALA A 187 7.45 -9.04 -8.71
N ASN A 188 6.81 -8.58 -7.64
CA ASN A 188 6.88 -7.20 -7.20
C ASN A 188 7.44 -7.14 -5.77
N LEU A 189 8.49 -6.34 -5.61
CA LEU A 189 9.00 -5.90 -4.33
C LEU A 189 8.68 -4.41 -4.21
N GLU A 190 7.70 -4.12 -3.37
CA GLU A 190 7.40 -2.76 -2.97
C GLU A 190 8.25 -2.36 -1.79
N PHE A 191 8.55 -1.08 -1.65
CA PHE A 191 9.26 -0.49 -0.52
C PHE A 191 8.35 0.53 0.11
N GLU A 192 8.18 0.45 1.43
CA GLU A 192 7.34 1.37 2.18
C GLU A 192 7.93 1.54 3.58
N MET A 193 8.17 2.78 4.01
CA MET A 193 8.60 3.11 5.38
C MET A 193 9.83 2.32 5.85
N ILE A 194 10.96 2.56 5.18
CA ILE A 194 12.26 1.92 5.47
C ILE A 194 13.28 2.89 6.12
N GLY A 195 12.84 4.08 6.51
CA GLY A 195 13.66 5.17 7.03
C GLY A 195 14.16 4.96 8.45
N ARG A 196 13.57 4.03 9.21
CA ARG A 196 13.88 3.78 10.63
C ARG A 196 13.84 2.28 10.95
N PRO A 197 14.66 1.79 11.90
CA PRO A 197 14.62 0.39 12.30
C PRO A 197 13.34 0.05 13.08
N ASP A 198 12.78 -1.12 12.81
CA ASP A 198 11.70 -1.68 13.61
C ASP A 198 12.27 -2.22 14.95
N PRO A 199 11.85 -1.70 16.12
CA PRO A 199 12.33 -2.17 17.41
C PRO A 199 11.92 -3.61 17.73
N ALA A 200 10.95 -4.19 17.02
CA ALA A 200 10.57 -5.60 17.14
C ALA A 200 11.55 -6.55 16.42
N LEU A 201 12.45 -6.03 15.59
CA LEU A 201 13.43 -6.81 14.85
C LEU A 201 14.84 -6.68 15.42
N LYS A 202 15.71 -7.61 15.00
CA LYS A 202 17.14 -7.49 15.26
C LYS A 202 17.69 -6.30 14.47
N PRO A 203 18.77 -5.64 14.97
CA PRO A 203 19.50 -4.65 14.18
C PRO A 203 19.84 -5.20 12.80
N ASN A 204 19.85 -4.33 11.79
CA ASN A 204 20.15 -4.71 10.42
C ASN A 204 19.22 -5.83 9.91
N THR A 205 17.92 -5.64 10.10
CA THR A 205 16.86 -6.46 9.51
C THR A 205 15.69 -5.57 9.08
N VAL A 206 15.18 -5.79 7.86
CA VAL A 206 13.89 -5.28 7.38
C VAL A 206 12.88 -6.44 7.35
N TRP A 207 11.59 -6.17 7.36
CA TRP A 207 10.57 -7.20 7.22
C TRP A 207 9.90 -7.17 5.84
N LEU A 208 9.35 -8.32 5.43
CA LEU A 208 8.55 -8.47 4.22
C LEU A 208 7.11 -8.84 4.59
N SER A 209 6.15 -8.04 4.11
CA SER A 209 4.72 -8.30 4.26
C SER A 209 4.35 -9.63 3.59
N GLY A 210 3.41 -10.37 4.18
CA GLY A 210 2.95 -11.63 3.58
C GLY A 210 3.98 -12.77 3.55
N TRP A 211 4.99 -12.76 4.43
CA TRP A 211 6.07 -13.78 4.47
C TRP A 211 5.64 -15.23 4.25
N LYS A 212 4.53 -15.65 4.87
CA LYS A 212 4.01 -17.03 4.77
C LYS A 212 3.17 -17.28 3.51
N ARG A 213 2.84 -16.24 2.74
CA ARG A 213 1.94 -16.32 1.57
C ARG A 213 2.66 -16.81 0.32
N SER A 214 3.94 -16.54 0.15
CA SER A 214 4.71 -16.95 -1.03
C SER A 214 6.07 -17.54 -0.62
N ASN A 215 6.82 -18.04 -1.60
CA ASN A 215 8.22 -18.42 -1.40
C ASN A 215 9.23 -17.29 -1.68
N LEU A 216 8.79 -16.07 -2.01
CA LEU A 216 9.68 -14.96 -2.39
C LEU A 216 10.60 -14.56 -1.23
N GLY A 217 10.04 -14.20 -0.07
CA GLY A 217 10.81 -13.77 1.10
C GLY A 217 11.84 -14.80 1.58
N PRO A 218 11.44 -16.05 1.85
CA PRO A 218 12.38 -17.10 2.25
C PRO A 218 13.51 -17.35 1.22
N VAL A 219 13.20 -17.28 -0.07
CA VAL A 219 14.21 -17.47 -1.13
C VAL A 219 15.15 -16.26 -1.20
N LEU A 220 14.66 -15.03 -1.14
CA LEU A 220 15.51 -13.83 -1.06
C LEU A 220 16.45 -13.88 0.14
N ALA A 221 15.94 -14.30 1.31
CA ALA A 221 16.75 -14.47 2.51
C ALA A 221 17.85 -15.53 2.33
N SER A 222 17.55 -16.64 1.64
CA SER A 222 18.57 -17.65 1.30
C SER A 222 19.64 -17.14 0.33
N HIS A 223 19.35 -16.06 -0.40
CA HIS A 223 20.27 -15.35 -1.29
C HIS A 223 20.89 -14.09 -0.65
N GLY A 224 20.84 -13.99 0.68
CA GLY A 224 21.53 -12.96 1.46
C GLY A 224 20.70 -11.74 1.80
N ALA A 225 19.39 -11.74 1.53
CA ALA A 225 18.53 -10.64 1.99
C ALA A 225 18.38 -10.68 3.50
N HIS A 226 18.56 -9.54 4.15
CA HIS A 226 18.35 -9.38 5.58
C HIS A 226 16.86 -9.15 5.89
N LEU A 227 16.03 -10.12 5.47
CA LEU A 227 14.58 -10.07 5.59
C LEU A 227 14.07 -11.02 6.68
N ALA A 228 13.15 -10.51 7.49
CA ALA A 228 12.27 -11.31 8.34
C ALA A 228 10.82 -11.24 7.83
N GLY A 229 9.93 -12.03 8.44
CA GLY A 229 8.51 -11.79 8.27
C GLY A 229 8.03 -10.60 9.09
N ASP A 230 6.99 -9.93 8.60
CA ASP A 230 6.26 -8.87 9.32
C ASP A 230 6.01 -9.26 10.79
N PRO A 231 6.58 -8.52 11.77
CA PRO A 231 6.43 -8.79 13.19
C PRO A 231 5.09 -8.28 13.76
N HIS A 232 4.27 -7.58 12.98
CA HIS A 232 3.03 -6.93 13.40
C HIS A 232 1.78 -7.53 12.72
N PRO A 233 1.48 -8.83 12.89
CA PRO A 233 0.44 -9.51 12.14
C PRO A 233 -0.97 -8.92 12.32
N ASP A 234 -1.24 -8.29 13.47
CA ASP A 234 -2.54 -7.66 13.78
C ASP A 234 -2.79 -6.40 12.95
N GLN A 235 -1.75 -5.82 12.34
CA GLN A 235 -1.86 -4.64 11.49
C GLN A 235 -2.26 -4.96 10.06
N ASN A 236 -2.15 -6.22 9.64
CA ASN A 236 -2.49 -6.68 8.29
C ASN A 236 -1.82 -5.87 7.15
N PHE A 237 -0.55 -5.50 7.32
CA PHE A 237 0.18 -4.62 6.38
C PHE A 237 0.22 -5.13 4.94
N PHE A 238 0.19 -6.45 4.71
CA PHE A 238 0.13 -7.03 3.36
C PHE A 238 -1.05 -6.53 2.49
N ALA A 239 -2.13 -6.06 3.11
CA ALA A 239 -3.32 -5.56 2.42
C ALA A 239 -3.53 -4.04 2.57
N ARG A 240 -2.49 -3.32 3.02
CA ARG A 240 -2.53 -1.88 3.32
C ARG A 240 -1.56 -1.07 2.47
N SER A 241 -1.14 -1.61 1.33
CA SER A 241 -0.20 -0.97 0.43
C SER A 241 -0.50 -1.32 -1.04
N ASP A 242 0.20 -0.66 -1.95
CA ASP A 242 0.05 -0.72 -3.39
C ASP A 242 0.31 -2.12 -3.99
N ASN A 243 1.10 -2.97 -3.31
CA ASN A 243 1.37 -4.35 -3.67
C ASN A 243 0.07 -5.16 -3.77
N TYR A 244 -0.91 -4.83 -2.92
CA TYR A 244 -2.10 -5.65 -2.72
C TYR A 244 -3.00 -5.67 -3.95
N VAL A 245 -3.10 -4.56 -4.69
CA VAL A 245 -3.92 -4.53 -5.91
C VAL A 245 -3.35 -5.44 -7.01
N LEU A 246 -2.03 -5.63 -7.06
CA LEU A 246 -1.36 -6.57 -7.95
C LEU A 246 -1.48 -8.01 -7.44
N ALA A 247 -1.35 -8.21 -6.12
CA ALA A 247 -1.53 -9.51 -5.48
C ALA A 247 -2.93 -10.10 -5.75
N LYS A 248 -3.99 -9.27 -5.70
CA LYS A 248 -5.37 -9.64 -6.08
C LYS A 248 -5.49 -10.12 -7.53
N LYS A 249 -4.57 -9.71 -8.43
CA LYS A 249 -4.50 -10.16 -9.83
C LYS A 249 -3.51 -11.31 -10.03
N GLY A 250 -2.95 -11.85 -8.95
CA GLY A 250 -2.13 -13.06 -8.94
C GLY A 250 -0.63 -12.83 -9.04
N VAL A 251 -0.14 -11.60 -9.20
CA VAL A 251 1.29 -11.27 -9.14
C VAL A 251 1.79 -11.54 -7.72
N VAL A 252 2.92 -12.22 -7.53
CA VAL A 252 3.54 -12.28 -6.19
C VAL A 252 4.13 -10.91 -5.87
N ALA A 253 3.36 -10.10 -5.15
CA ALA A 253 3.62 -8.71 -4.82
C ALA A 253 3.64 -8.54 -3.29
N GLN A 254 4.76 -8.09 -2.74
CA GLN A 254 4.99 -7.98 -1.30
C GLN A 254 5.83 -6.75 -0.98
N THR A 255 5.61 -6.19 0.20
CA THR A 255 6.21 -4.92 0.64
C THR A 255 7.34 -5.18 1.60
N VAL A 256 8.51 -4.62 1.32
CA VAL A 256 9.65 -4.50 2.22
C VAL A 256 9.46 -3.25 3.05
N SER A 257 9.55 -3.38 4.37
CA SER A 257 9.40 -2.25 5.30
C SER A 257 10.26 -2.45 6.54
N SER A 258 10.48 -1.37 7.28
CA SER A 258 10.92 -1.44 8.68
C SER A 258 10.07 -0.54 9.59
N PHE A 259 8.82 -0.28 9.19
CA PHE A 259 7.91 0.49 10.02
C PHE A 259 7.72 -0.19 11.38
N GLY A 260 8.08 0.55 12.43
CA GLY A 260 8.09 0.10 13.81
C GLY A 260 6.92 0.60 14.66
N LEU A 261 5.79 0.96 14.04
CA LEU A 261 4.61 1.51 14.71
C LEU A 261 4.89 2.81 15.50
N HIS A 262 5.82 3.64 15.04
CA HIS A 262 6.09 4.93 15.67
C HIS A 262 4.89 5.88 15.53
N SER A 263 4.79 6.86 16.44
CA SER A 263 3.67 7.80 16.48
C SER A 263 3.70 8.88 15.40
N ASP A 264 4.78 8.99 14.63
CA ASP A 264 4.91 9.99 13.56
C ASP A 264 4.16 9.61 12.27
N TYR A 265 3.71 8.36 12.14
CA TYR A 265 2.93 7.92 10.97
C TYR A 265 1.69 8.81 10.75
N HIS A 266 1.53 9.33 9.53
CA HIS A 266 0.50 10.31 9.17
C HIS A 266 0.49 11.54 10.10
N GLN A 267 1.66 12.04 10.50
CA GLN A 267 1.81 13.29 11.26
C GLN A 267 2.79 14.24 10.57
N PRO A 268 2.70 15.56 10.83
CA PRO A 268 3.72 16.51 10.37
C PRO A 268 5.14 16.17 10.85
N SER A 269 5.26 15.46 11.99
CA SER A 269 6.54 14.97 12.52
C SER A 269 7.14 13.79 11.76
N ASP A 270 6.47 13.25 10.72
CA ASP A 270 7.16 12.38 9.77
C ASP A 270 8.03 13.20 8.81
N ASP A 271 9.12 13.71 9.37
CA ASP A 271 10.08 14.60 8.73
C ASP A 271 11.50 14.03 8.74
N LEU A 272 12.41 14.73 8.07
CA LEU A 272 13.81 14.31 7.94
C LEU A 272 14.55 14.23 9.29
N ALA A 273 14.07 14.89 10.35
CA ALA A 273 14.75 14.86 11.64
C ALA A 273 14.66 13.48 12.31
N HIS A 274 13.71 12.65 11.88
CA HIS A 274 13.46 11.35 12.47
C HIS A 274 13.94 10.17 11.59
N ILE A 275 14.44 10.45 10.39
CA ILE A 275 15.05 9.44 9.52
C ILE A 275 16.41 9.01 10.06
N ASP A 276 16.59 7.69 10.26
CA ASP A 276 17.91 7.10 10.47
C ASP A 276 18.53 6.79 9.11
N PHE A 277 19.25 7.76 8.55
CA PHE A 277 19.92 7.61 7.26
C PHE A 277 20.90 6.44 7.21
N LYS A 278 21.50 6.04 8.34
CA LYS A 278 22.41 4.87 8.37
C LYS A 278 21.61 3.59 8.20
N HIS A 279 20.50 3.45 8.93
CA HIS A 279 19.58 2.34 8.76
C HIS A 279 19.01 2.28 7.34
N MET A 280 18.51 3.40 6.82
CA MET A 280 17.93 3.46 5.47
C MET A 280 18.95 3.09 4.39
N THR A 281 20.17 3.63 4.48
CA THR A 281 21.27 3.26 3.56
C THR A 281 21.56 1.77 3.64
N TRP A 282 21.70 1.23 4.85
CA TRP A 282 21.91 -0.19 5.07
C TRP A 282 20.76 -1.04 4.51
N ALA A 283 19.50 -0.64 4.71
CA ALA A 283 18.32 -1.34 4.24
C ALA A 283 18.35 -1.50 2.72
N ILE A 284 18.62 -0.40 2.00
CA ILE A 284 18.77 -0.38 0.54
C ILE A 284 19.95 -1.24 0.08
N GLU A 285 21.14 -1.03 0.66
CA GLU A 285 22.35 -1.77 0.31
C GLU A 285 22.22 -3.28 0.55
N SER A 286 21.54 -3.68 1.63
CA SER A 286 21.33 -5.08 1.99
C SER A 286 20.52 -5.87 0.96
N LEU A 287 19.74 -5.17 0.13
CA LEU A 287 18.86 -5.76 -0.87
C LEU A 287 19.48 -5.78 -2.27
N LEU A 288 20.58 -5.05 -2.52
CA LEU A 288 21.23 -4.99 -3.83
C LEU A 288 21.58 -6.37 -4.36
N ARG A 289 22.33 -7.17 -3.59
CA ARG A 289 22.75 -8.51 -4.03
C ARG A 289 21.57 -9.48 -4.25
N PRO A 290 20.59 -9.59 -3.34
CA PRO A 290 19.39 -10.39 -3.58
C PRO A 290 18.57 -9.94 -4.79
N VAL A 291 18.44 -8.62 -5.00
CA VAL A 291 17.75 -8.04 -6.16
C VAL A 291 18.49 -8.34 -7.45
N GLU A 292 19.81 -8.14 -7.49
CA GLU A 292 20.66 -8.49 -8.63
C GLU A 292 20.54 -9.98 -8.97
N TRP A 293 20.49 -10.85 -7.97
CA TRP A 293 20.23 -12.28 -8.19
C TRP A 293 18.81 -12.52 -8.75
N LEU A 294 17.79 -11.86 -8.22
CA LEU A 294 16.40 -12.02 -8.65
C LEU A 294 16.20 -11.62 -10.12
N VAL A 295 16.81 -10.51 -10.55
CA VAL A 295 16.71 -10.03 -11.94
C VAL A 295 17.57 -10.84 -12.94
N ASN A 296 18.51 -11.64 -12.43
CA ASN A 296 19.41 -12.49 -13.22
C ASN A 296 19.20 -14.00 -13.04
N SER A 297 18.12 -14.43 -12.39
CA SER A 297 17.80 -15.84 -12.18
C SER A 297 16.56 -16.28 -12.97
N ASP A 298 16.39 -17.60 -13.11
CA ASP A 298 15.16 -18.19 -13.67
C ASP A 298 14.05 -18.30 -12.61
N PHE A 299 14.31 -17.86 -11.38
CA PHE A 299 13.39 -17.99 -10.25
C PHE A 299 12.14 -17.13 -10.45
N LYS A 300 10.97 -17.76 -10.57
CA LYS A 300 9.67 -17.08 -10.52
C LYS A 300 8.98 -17.49 -9.21
N PRO A 301 8.74 -16.56 -8.27
CA PRO A 301 8.10 -16.89 -7.02
C PRO A 301 6.68 -17.42 -7.23
N LYS A 302 6.22 -18.21 -6.28
CA LYS A 302 4.89 -18.84 -6.27
C LYS A 302 4.21 -18.58 -4.94
N TRP A 303 2.90 -18.38 -5.00
CA TRP A 303 2.05 -18.44 -3.83
C TRP A 303 2.11 -19.84 -3.20
N ASN A 304 2.20 -19.87 -1.87
CA ASN A 304 2.01 -21.09 -1.08
C ASN A 304 0.54 -21.51 -1.10
N LYS A 305 0.26 -22.73 -0.62
CA LYS A 305 -1.12 -23.20 -0.44
C LYS A 305 -1.89 -22.20 0.43
N ASN A 306 -3.04 -21.73 -0.07
CA ASN A 306 -3.88 -20.69 0.57
C ASN A 306 -3.18 -19.34 0.77
N GLY A 307 -2.09 -19.06 0.04
CA GLY A 307 -1.34 -17.80 0.17
C GLY A 307 -1.91 -16.64 -0.65
N LYS A 308 -2.67 -16.95 -1.72
CA LYS A 308 -3.32 -15.95 -2.56
C LYS A 308 -4.37 -15.16 -1.74
N PRO A 309 -4.43 -13.83 -1.87
CA PRO A 309 -5.49 -13.02 -1.29
C PRO A 309 -6.84 -13.24 -1.97
#